data_AF-A0A0H2ZVY9-F1
#
_entry.id   AF-A0A0H2ZVY9-F1
#
_cell.length_a   1.000
_cell.length_b   1.000
_cell.length_c   1.000
_cell.angle_alpha   90.00
_cell.angle_beta   90.00
_cell.angle_gamma   90.00
#
_symmetry.space_group_name_H-M   'P 1'
#
loop_
_entity.id
_entity.type
_entity.pdbx_description
1 polymer ?
#
loop_
_entity_poly.entity_id
_entity_poly.type
_entity_poly.pdbx_seq_one_letter_code
_entity_poly.pdbx_strand_id
1 'polypeptide(L)'
;MQYYFPSLDDIFVAAIRRYSERNMEWLTEELQRRADDPLHALWESSWHESTSALMTEFMALGNHRKSIRSEIAAVTDSMRRVQVEALVAKFGNDARLLADLSFDAVVLLINGVPKLLGLEESVGVDTAHAELIAACERFLDAVEPRAKPRRRSKKAPTRRR
;
A
#
# COMPACT_ATOMS: atom_id res chain seq x y z
N MET A 1 -9.14 45.36 -5.04
CA MET A 1 -9.39 43.96 -4.66
C MET A 1 -8.81 43.08 -5.75
N GLN A 2 -7.52 42.72 -5.66
CA GLN A 2 -6.94 41.74 -6.57
C GLN A 2 -7.39 40.36 -6.08
N TYR A 3 -8.29 39.71 -6.81
CA TYR A 3 -8.52 38.28 -6.66
C TYR A 3 -7.19 37.61 -7.02
N TYR A 4 -6.51 37.07 -6.00
CA TYR A 4 -5.36 36.20 -6.21
C TYR A 4 -5.93 34.90 -6.78
N PHE A 5 -5.97 34.78 -8.11
CA PHE A 5 -6.14 33.48 -8.74
C PHE A 5 -4.82 32.74 -8.53
N PRO A 6 -4.77 31.68 -7.69
CA PRO A 6 -3.59 30.84 -7.62
C PRO A 6 -3.29 30.32 -9.03
N SER A 7 -2.02 30.08 -9.34
CA SER A 7 -1.71 29.38 -10.59
C SER A 7 -2.45 28.03 -10.57
N LEU A 8 -2.88 27.54 -11.73
CA LEU A 8 -3.57 26.26 -11.82
C LEU A 8 -2.74 25.10 -11.22
N ASP A 9 -1.41 25.25 -11.19
CA ASP A 9 -0.49 24.37 -10.45
C ASP A 9 -0.73 24.40 -8.93
N ASP A 10 -0.95 25.57 -8.34
CA ASP A 10 -1.21 25.72 -6.90
C ASP A 10 -2.51 25.01 -6.49
N ILE A 11 -3.53 25.04 -7.37
CA ILE A 11 -4.78 24.31 -7.16
C ILE A 11 -4.51 22.79 -7.17
N PHE A 12 -3.73 22.30 -8.12
CA PHE A 12 -3.38 20.87 -8.16
C PHE A 12 -2.53 20.44 -6.97
N VAL A 13 -1.54 21.24 -6.58
CA VAL A 13 -0.74 20.98 -5.38
C VAL A 13 -1.62 20.94 -4.13
N ALA A 14 -2.55 21.89 -3.97
CA ALA A 14 -3.48 21.90 -2.86
C ALA A 14 -4.41 20.66 -2.87
N ALA A 15 -4.86 20.22 -4.04
CA ALA A 15 -5.68 19.03 -4.19
C ALA A 15 -4.90 17.75 -3.82
N ILE A 16 -3.65 17.62 -4.28
CA ILE A 16 -2.76 16.50 -3.95
C ILE A 16 -2.54 16.44 -2.43
N ARG A 17 -2.23 17.57 -1.81
CA ARG A 17 -2.05 17.67 -0.35
C ARG A 17 -3.27 17.17 0.40
N ARG A 18 -4.44 17.74 0.11
CA ARG A 18 -5.70 17.36 0.77
C ARG A 18 -6.04 15.88 0.58
N TYR A 19 -5.78 15.33 -0.60
CA TYR A 19 -5.98 13.90 -0.85
C TYR A 19 -4.97 13.05 -0.06
N SER A 20 -3.70 13.45 -0.06
CA SER A 20 -2.63 12.75 0.63
C SER A 20 -2.78 12.74 2.14
N GLU A 21 -3.25 13.84 2.74
CA GLU A 21 -3.49 13.95 4.18
C GLU A 21 -4.52 12.89 4.63
N ARG A 22 -5.64 12.78 3.90
CA ARG A 22 -6.68 11.78 4.17
C ARG A 22 -6.17 10.35 4.00
N ASN A 23 -5.41 10.11 2.94
CA ASN A 23 -4.83 8.79 2.71
C ASN A 23 -3.80 8.42 3.78
N MET A 24 -3.03 9.40 4.26
CA MET A 24 -2.04 9.21 5.31
C MET A 24 -2.71 8.93 6.66
N GLU A 25 -3.78 9.64 6.99
CA GLU A 25 -4.62 9.37 8.17
C GLU A 25 -5.16 7.94 8.11
N TRP A 26 -5.82 7.58 7.01
CA TRP A 26 -6.38 6.24 6.81
C TRP A 26 -5.32 5.13 6.88
N LEU A 27 -4.18 5.30 6.20
CA LEU A 27 -3.09 4.33 6.21
C LEU A 27 -2.53 4.14 7.63
N THR A 28 -2.36 5.23 8.37
CA THR A 28 -1.85 5.19 9.74
C THR A 28 -2.82 4.44 10.65
N GLU A 29 -4.12 4.75 10.58
CA GLU A 29 -5.16 4.07 11.35
C GLU A 29 -5.23 2.57 11.02
N GLU A 30 -5.16 2.22 9.73
CA GLU A 30 -5.21 0.83 9.28
C GLU A 30 -3.99 0.03 9.77
N LEU A 31 -2.79 0.60 9.68
CA LEU A 31 -1.57 -0.03 10.18
C LEU A 31 -1.56 -0.18 11.71
N GLN A 32 -2.15 0.76 12.44
CA GLN A 32 -2.33 0.63 13.89
C GLN A 32 -3.34 -0.47 14.23
N ARG A 33 -4.46 -0.54 13.51
CA ARG A 33 -5.51 -1.54 13.71
C ARG A 33 -5.00 -2.95 13.39
N ARG A 34 -4.13 -3.07 12.38
CA ARG A 34 -3.52 -4.31 11.89
C ARG A 34 -2.04 -4.41 12.26
N ALA A 35 -1.69 -3.96 13.47
CA ALA A 35 -0.32 -4.06 13.98
C ALA A 35 0.19 -5.51 14.07
N ASP A 36 -0.71 -6.50 14.10
CA ASP A 36 -0.34 -7.91 14.11
C ASP A 36 0.04 -8.47 12.74
N ASP A 37 -0.41 -7.84 11.65
CA ASP A 37 -0.19 -8.25 10.26
C ASP A 37 -0.06 -7.05 9.29
N PRO A 38 0.88 -6.12 9.54
CA PRO A 38 1.03 -4.89 8.76
C PRO A 38 1.39 -5.13 7.30
N LEU A 39 2.15 -6.16 6.93
CA LEU A 39 2.50 -6.42 5.52
C LEU A 39 1.26 -6.76 4.69
N HIS A 40 0.32 -7.52 5.26
CA HIS A 40 -0.97 -7.76 4.62
C HIS A 40 -1.81 -6.50 4.50
N ALA A 41 -1.83 -5.66 5.55
CA ALA A 41 -2.52 -4.37 5.51
C ALA A 41 -1.94 -3.47 4.39
N LEU A 42 -0.62 -3.43 4.25
CA LEU A 42 0.07 -2.71 3.17
C LEU A 42 -0.27 -3.28 1.79
N TRP A 43 -0.24 -4.59 1.63
CA TRP A 43 -0.59 -5.25 0.37
C TRP A 43 -2.01 -4.90 -0.07
N GLU A 44 -3.00 -5.07 0.81
CA GLU A 44 -4.40 -4.72 0.52
C GLU A 44 -4.55 -3.22 0.20
N SER A 45 -3.88 -2.35 0.97
CA SER A 45 -3.91 -0.89 0.75
C SER A 45 -3.31 -0.50 -0.60
N SER A 46 -2.20 -1.14 -1.00
CA SER A 46 -1.51 -0.83 -2.25
C SER A 46 -2.35 -1.16 -3.49
N TRP A 47 -3.19 -2.19 -3.44
CA TRP A 47 -4.18 -2.49 -4.48
C TRP A 47 -5.25 -1.39 -4.60
N HIS A 48 -5.79 -0.93 -3.47
CA HIS A 48 -6.77 0.17 -3.47
C HIS A 48 -6.15 1.46 -4.03
N GLU A 49 -4.91 1.77 -3.65
CA GLU A 49 -4.21 2.96 -4.17
C GLU A 49 -3.92 2.84 -5.68
N SER A 50 -3.47 1.67 -6.14
CA SER A 50 -3.09 1.44 -7.55
C SER A 50 -4.25 1.60 -8.54
N THR A 51 -5.48 1.37 -8.09
CA THR A 51 -6.70 1.50 -8.92
C THR A 51 -7.33 2.90 -8.83
N SER A 52 -6.75 3.82 -8.06
CA SER A 52 -7.27 5.18 -7.89
C SER A 52 -7.04 6.02 -9.15
N ALA A 53 -8.11 6.27 -9.91
CA ALA A 53 -8.10 7.11 -11.12
C ALA A 53 -7.45 8.48 -10.88
N LEU A 54 -7.71 9.08 -9.70
CA LEU A 54 -7.16 10.39 -9.34
C LEU A 54 -5.63 10.38 -9.22
N MET A 55 -5.04 9.29 -8.72
CA MET A 55 -3.58 9.17 -8.67
C MET A 55 -2.96 9.01 -10.06
N THR A 56 -3.59 8.25 -10.94
CA THR A 56 -3.15 8.13 -12.33
C THR A 56 -3.13 9.48 -13.04
N GLU A 57 -4.17 10.29 -12.86
CA GLU A 57 -4.24 11.65 -13.42
C GLU A 57 -3.13 12.56 -12.87
N PHE A 58 -2.89 12.56 -11.56
CA PHE A 58 -1.81 13.35 -10.96
C PHE A 58 -0.43 12.91 -11.43
N MET A 59 -0.18 11.61 -11.56
CA MET A 59 1.07 11.09 -12.12
C MET A 59 1.29 11.56 -13.55
N ALA A 60 0.25 11.51 -14.39
CA ALA A 60 0.31 12.02 -15.75
C ALA A 60 0.64 13.53 -15.80
N LEU A 61 0.03 14.33 -14.91
CA LEU A 61 0.34 15.76 -14.78
C LEU A 61 1.79 16.00 -14.31
N GLY A 62 2.28 15.20 -13.36
CA GLY A 62 3.65 15.27 -12.83
C GLY A 62 4.72 15.05 -13.89
N ASN A 63 4.43 14.29 -14.94
CA ASN A 63 5.36 14.10 -16.07
C ASN A 63 5.71 15.41 -16.79
N HIS A 64 4.77 16.36 -16.79
CA HIS A 64 4.93 17.63 -17.50
C HIS A 64 5.07 18.84 -16.57
N ARG A 65 4.76 18.71 -15.28
CA ARG A 65 4.75 19.83 -14.30
C ARG A 65 5.65 19.53 -13.11
N LYS A 66 6.74 20.29 -12.98
CA LYS A 66 7.77 20.08 -11.94
C LYS A 66 7.24 20.29 -10.52
N SER A 67 6.39 21.29 -10.31
CA SER A 67 5.73 21.59 -9.03
C SER A 67 4.92 20.39 -8.52
N ILE A 68 4.07 19.85 -9.37
CA ILE A 68 3.26 18.65 -9.11
C ILE A 68 4.13 17.43 -8.84
N ARG A 69 5.16 17.19 -9.68
CA ARG A 69 6.08 16.07 -9.49
C ARG A 69 6.77 16.10 -8.12
N SER A 70 7.24 17.28 -7.70
CA SER A 70 7.87 17.45 -6.39
C SER A 70 6.91 17.17 -5.24
N GLU A 71 5.64 17.60 -5.37
CA GLU A 71 4.63 17.33 -4.35
C GLU A 71 4.29 15.84 -4.26
N ILE A 72 4.11 15.15 -5.40
CA ILE A 72 3.89 13.70 -5.44
C ILE A 72 5.05 12.95 -4.80
N ALA A 73 6.30 13.35 -5.09
CA ALA A 73 7.48 12.73 -4.49
C ALA A 73 7.48 12.90 -2.96
N ALA A 74 7.23 14.11 -2.46
CA ALA A 74 7.18 14.40 -1.03
C ALA A 74 6.09 13.60 -0.29
N VAL A 75 4.90 13.49 -0.89
CA VAL A 75 3.81 12.67 -0.38
C VAL A 75 4.19 11.20 -0.35
N THR A 76 4.74 10.68 -1.45
CA THR A 76 5.12 9.27 -1.57
C THR A 76 6.17 8.89 -0.53
N ASP A 77 7.19 9.74 -0.34
CA ASP A 77 8.23 9.52 0.66
C ASP A 77 7.68 9.57 2.08
N SER A 78 6.76 10.49 2.36
CA SER A 78 6.12 10.58 3.68
C SER A 78 5.28 9.34 4.00
N MET A 79 4.51 8.85 3.02
CA MET A 79 3.75 7.61 3.17
C MET A 79 4.67 6.41 3.40
N ARG A 80 5.75 6.27 2.62
CA ARG A 80 6.72 5.18 2.81
C ARG A 80 7.33 5.17 4.19
N ARG A 81 7.64 6.33 4.78
CA ARG A 81 8.15 6.41 6.15
C ARG A 81 7.18 5.79 7.16
N VAL A 82 5.90 6.14 7.10
CA VAL A 82 4.87 5.56 7.99
C VAL A 82 4.79 4.04 7.83
N GLN A 83 4.88 3.53 6.60
CA GLN A 83 4.86 2.10 6.34
C GLN A 83 6.10 1.41 6.93
N VAL A 84 7.29 1.98 6.73
CA VAL A 84 8.54 1.45 7.30
C VAL A 84 8.49 1.48 8.84
N GLU A 85 8.00 2.56 9.43
CA GLU A 85 7.82 2.68 10.89
C GLU A 85 6.92 1.58 11.45
N ALA A 86 5.84 1.24 10.76
CA ALA A 86 4.97 0.13 11.14
C ALA A 86 5.70 -1.23 11.08
N LEU A 87 6.52 -1.46 10.06
CA LEU A 87 7.33 -2.68 9.96
C LEU A 87 8.41 -2.74 11.04
N VAL A 88 9.08 -1.63 11.33
CA VAL A 88 10.06 -1.53 12.44
C VAL A 88 9.38 -1.82 13.77
N ALA A 89 8.18 -1.28 14.01
CA ALA A 89 7.43 -1.52 15.23
C ALA A 89 7.05 -3.01 15.40
N LYS A 90 6.74 -3.70 14.29
CA LYS A 90 6.37 -5.12 14.31
C LYS A 90 7.56 -6.07 14.43
N PHE A 91 8.61 -5.84 13.65
CA PHE A 91 9.70 -6.81 13.46
C PHE A 91 11.00 -6.40 14.15
N GLY A 92 11.11 -5.17 14.64
CA GLY A 92 12.35 -4.60 15.20
C GLY A 92 13.25 -3.98 14.12
N ASN A 93 14.11 -3.06 14.53
CA ASN A 93 14.86 -2.18 13.62
C ASN A 93 15.90 -2.92 12.74
N ASP A 94 16.46 -4.03 13.24
CA ASP A 94 17.53 -4.77 12.55
C ASP A 94 17.00 -5.95 11.72
N ALA A 95 15.68 -6.16 11.69
CA ALA A 95 15.12 -7.25 10.92
C ALA A 95 15.26 -7.02 9.41
N ARG A 96 15.47 -8.13 8.72
CA ARG A 96 15.52 -8.21 7.26
C ARG A 96 14.48 -9.22 6.82
N LEU A 97 13.71 -8.83 5.82
CA LEU A 97 12.59 -9.61 5.31
C LEU A 97 12.87 -9.95 3.84
N LEU A 98 12.20 -10.96 3.29
CA LEU A 98 12.30 -11.35 1.87
C LEU A 98 13.74 -11.40 1.33
N ALA A 99 14.42 -12.54 1.42
CA ALA A 99 15.78 -12.68 0.86
C ALA A 99 16.76 -11.57 1.33
N ASP A 100 16.65 -11.19 2.60
CA ASP A 100 17.52 -10.21 3.27
C ASP A 100 17.32 -8.74 2.83
N LEU A 101 16.17 -8.40 2.28
CA LEU A 101 15.80 -7.02 1.95
C LEU A 101 15.54 -6.16 3.20
N SER A 102 15.84 -4.86 3.07
CA SER A 102 15.43 -3.85 4.05
C SER A 102 13.92 -3.60 4.01
N PHE A 103 13.37 -3.00 5.08
CA PHE A 103 11.98 -2.59 5.10
C PHE A 103 11.63 -1.61 3.97
N ASP A 104 12.52 -0.66 3.65
CA ASP A 104 12.30 0.25 2.51
C ASP A 104 12.15 -0.50 1.18
N ALA A 105 12.96 -1.53 0.95
CA ALA A 105 12.90 -2.33 -0.26
C ALA A 105 11.62 -3.20 -0.31
N VAL A 106 11.21 -3.74 0.84
CA VAL A 106 9.94 -4.49 0.95
C VAL A 106 8.74 -3.57 0.72
N VAL A 107 8.72 -2.39 1.32
CA VAL A 107 7.69 -1.36 1.13
C VAL A 107 7.62 -0.92 -0.33
N LEU A 108 8.78 -0.71 -0.97
CA LEU A 108 8.84 -0.37 -2.39
C LEU A 108 8.26 -1.49 -3.26
N LEU A 109 8.59 -2.75 -2.97
CA LEU A 109 8.10 -3.91 -3.70
C LEU A 109 6.58 -4.08 -3.54
N ILE A 110 6.08 -4.04 -2.30
CA ILE A 110 4.65 -4.18 -1.99
C ILE A 110 3.83 -3.10 -2.71
N ASN A 111 4.26 -1.84 -2.65
CA ASN A 111 3.56 -0.75 -3.34
C ASN A 111 3.74 -0.76 -4.86
N GLY A 112 4.88 -1.26 -5.34
CA GLY A 112 5.26 -1.21 -6.75
C GLY A 112 4.56 -2.26 -7.60
N VAL A 113 4.40 -3.49 -7.09
CA VAL A 113 3.82 -4.59 -7.84
C VAL A 113 2.41 -4.27 -8.35
N PRO A 114 1.43 -3.87 -7.53
CA PRO A 114 0.08 -3.55 -8.02
C PRO A 114 0.06 -2.44 -9.06
N LYS A 115 0.92 -1.42 -8.91
CA LYS A 115 1.03 -0.30 -9.86
C LYS A 115 1.57 -0.77 -11.22
N LEU A 116 2.58 -1.64 -11.22
CA LEU A 116 3.12 -2.24 -12.43
C LEU A 116 2.07 -3.12 -13.13
N LEU A 117 1.40 -3.99 -12.37
CA LEU A 117 0.38 -4.88 -12.91
C LEU A 117 -0.79 -4.10 -13.50
N GLY A 118 -1.29 -3.07 -12.80
CA GLY A 118 -2.33 -2.19 -13.33
C GLY A 118 -1.91 -1.44 -14.60
N LEU A 119 -0.63 -1.05 -14.72
CA LEU A 119 -0.10 -0.44 -15.94
C LEU A 119 -0.10 -1.45 -17.11
N GLU A 120 0.36 -2.68 -16.88
CA GLU A 120 0.36 -3.73 -17.90
C GLU A 120 -1.07 -4.11 -18.32
N GLU A 121 -2.00 -4.26 -17.37
CA GLU A 121 -3.41 -4.54 -17.66
C GLU A 121 -4.03 -3.44 -18.52
N SER A 122 -3.66 -2.17 -18.29
CA SER A 122 -4.18 -1.02 -19.07
C SER A 122 -3.82 -1.08 -20.56
N VAL A 123 -2.77 -1.83 -20.93
CA VAL A 123 -2.35 -2.05 -22.32
C VAL A 123 -2.65 -3.48 -22.80
N GLY A 124 -3.43 -4.24 -22.03
CA GLY A 124 -3.85 -5.61 -22.38
C GLY A 124 -2.78 -6.68 -22.16
N VAL A 125 -1.81 -6.43 -21.28
CA VAL A 125 -0.78 -7.39 -20.88
C VAL A 125 -1.12 -7.91 -19.49
N ASP A 126 -1.30 -9.23 -19.37
CA ASP A 126 -1.65 -9.91 -18.11
C ASP A 126 -0.75 -11.13 -17.81
N THR A 127 0.28 -11.33 -18.65
CA THR A 127 1.11 -12.53 -18.60
C THR A 127 1.83 -12.63 -17.26
N ALA A 128 1.68 -13.78 -16.58
CA ALA A 128 2.27 -14.09 -15.27
C ALA A 128 1.81 -13.22 -14.09
N HIS A 129 0.81 -12.34 -14.26
CA HIS A 129 0.28 -11.50 -13.18
C HIS A 129 -0.19 -12.33 -11.99
N ALA A 130 -1.04 -13.33 -12.26
CA ALA A 130 -1.57 -14.22 -11.23
C ALA A 130 -0.47 -15.01 -10.50
N GLU A 131 0.58 -15.40 -11.20
CA GLU A 131 1.72 -16.12 -10.61
C GLU A 131 2.49 -15.21 -9.65
N LEU A 132 2.78 -13.98 -10.06
CA LEU A 132 3.46 -12.98 -9.24
C LEU A 132 2.63 -12.61 -8.00
N ILE A 133 1.33 -12.35 -8.17
CA ILE A 133 0.40 -12.07 -7.06
C ILE A 133 0.44 -13.22 -6.05
N ALA A 134 0.28 -14.46 -6.52
CA ALA A 134 0.29 -15.61 -5.64
C ALA A 134 1.66 -15.82 -4.96
N ALA A 135 2.78 -15.46 -5.60
CA ALA A 135 4.11 -15.50 -5.00
C ALA A 135 4.24 -14.46 -3.88
N CYS A 136 3.77 -13.23 -4.10
CA CYS A 136 3.71 -12.19 -3.06
C CYS A 136 2.85 -12.64 -1.88
N GLU A 137 1.62 -13.13 -2.12
CA GLU A 137 0.72 -13.57 -1.04
C GLU A 137 1.30 -14.73 -0.22
N ARG A 138 1.90 -15.73 -0.86
CA ARG A 138 2.57 -16.83 -0.15
C ARG A 138 3.71 -16.32 0.73
N PHE A 139 4.44 -15.31 0.27
CA PHE A 139 5.49 -14.69 1.07
C PHE A 139 4.90 -13.95 2.28
N LEU A 140 3.85 -13.15 2.08
CA LEU A 140 3.17 -12.45 3.17
C LEU A 140 2.67 -13.45 4.22
N ASP A 141 2.00 -14.52 3.80
CA ASP A 141 1.51 -15.58 4.70
C ASP A 141 2.65 -16.32 5.44
N ALA A 142 3.87 -16.37 4.88
CA ALA A 142 5.02 -16.99 5.52
C ALA A 142 5.62 -16.11 6.63
N VAL A 143 5.62 -14.79 6.44
CA VAL A 143 6.14 -13.82 7.42
C VAL A 143 5.09 -13.49 8.48
N GLU A 144 3.83 -13.35 8.07
CA GLU A 144 2.68 -13.04 8.91
C GLU A 144 1.61 -14.12 8.76
N PRO A 145 1.77 -15.28 9.41
CA PRO A 145 0.80 -16.37 9.28
C PRO A 145 -0.57 -15.93 9.78
N ARG A 146 -1.56 -15.90 8.87
CA ARG A 146 -2.96 -15.67 9.24
C ARG A 146 -3.39 -16.71 10.27
N ALA A 147 -4.02 -16.26 11.36
CA ALA A 147 -4.50 -17.16 12.39
C ALA A 147 -5.43 -18.22 11.79
N LYS A 148 -5.01 -19.50 11.81
CA LYS A 148 -5.86 -20.61 11.34
C LYS A 148 -7.17 -20.57 12.12
N PRO A 149 -8.34 -20.70 11.46
CA PRO A 149 -9.60 -20.88 12.17
C PRO A 149 -9.45 -22.09 13.09
N ARG A 150 -9.63 -21.89 14.42
CA ARG A 150 -9.63 -22.99 15.38
C ARG A 150 -10.65 -24.02 14.90
N ARG A 151 -10.13 -25.15 14.41
CA ARG A 151 -10.92 -26.29 13.94
C ARG A 151 -11.85 -26.71 15.10
N ARG A 152 -13.13 -26.32 15.03
CA ARG A 152 -14.13 -26.68 16.06
C ARG A 152 -14.10 -28.20 16.21
N SER A 153 -13.67 -28.71 17.36
CA SER A 153 -13.71 -30.15 17.63
C SER A 153 -15.17 -30.58 17.57
N LYS A 154 -15.50 -31.50 16.66
CA LYS A 154 -16.82 -32.13 16.61
C LYS A 154 -17.09 -32.77 17.97
N LYS A 155 -17.97 -32.16 18.78
CA LYS A 155 -18.50 -32.82 19.98
C LYS A 155 -19.21 -34.09 19.53
N ALA A 156 -18.78 -35.23 20.06
CA ALA A 156 -19.42 -36.53 19.82
C ALA A 156 -20.90 -36.47 20.23
N PRO A 157 -21.80 -37.15 19.51
CA PRO A 157 -23.22 -37.10 19.83
C PRO A 157 -23.46 -37.86 21.15
N THR A 158 -24.00 -37.16 22.13
CA THR A 158 -24.48 -37.74 23.38
C THR A 158 -25.62 -38.71 23.06
N ARG A 159 -25.34 -40.02 23.09
CA ARG A 159 -26.37 -41.06 23.09
C ARG A 159 -27.20 -40.93 24.37
N ARG A 160 -28.44 -40.44 24.24
CA ARG A 160 -29.47 -40.62 25.27
C ARG A 160 -30.02 -42.05 25.18
N ARG A 161 -29.98 -42.77 26.29
CA ARG A 161 -30.78 -43.96 26.58
C ARG A 161 -32.07 -43.53 27.25
#